data_AF-A0A4V5NJP2-F1
#
_entry.id   AF-A0A4V5NJP2-F1
#
_cell.length_a   1.000
_cell.length_b   1.000
_cell.length_c   1.000
_cell.angle_alpha   90.00
_cell.angle_beta   90.00
_cell.angle_gamma   90.00
#
_symmetry.space_group_name_H-M   'P 1'
#
loop_
_entity.id
_entity.type
_entity.pdbx_description
1 polymer ?
#
loop_
_entity_poly.entity_id
_entity_poly.type
_entity_poly.pdbx_seq_one_letter_code
_entity_poly.pdbx_strand_id
1 'polypeptide(L)'
;MQIYCKNGNLNAMAQASKKTVSRRSGLSGLITSGSIKRVSRAAEGQSSASAKTSRGRVKSRLRSDEQLELISIREQVGLSQTQFALALGVNRSRIVNMENGRILRIPDDVLQMAREMLNDEARLKRVERLREVVMADLLDEWLERLGLRPGGFKPHDEALADLLQLHVNTIYRWRKGISRPDLEVLLQLDRLVEELAIRIGAFLDR
;
A
#
# COMPACT_ATOMS: atom_id res chain seq x y z
N MET A 1 -4.10 -34.84 41.20
CA MET A 1 -5.27 -35.65 40.80
C MET A 1 -5.50 -35.47 39.32
N GLN A 2 -5.20 -36.49 38.52
CA GLN A 2 -5.69 -36.65 37.16
C GLN A 2 -7.18 -37.01 37.19
N ILE A 3 -7.89 -36.79 36.07
CA ILE A 3 -9.04 -37.53 35.49
C ILE A 3 -9.98 -36.52 34.80
N TYR A 4 -10.47 -36.58 33.54
CA TYR A 4 -10.45 -37.53 32.42
C TYR A 4 -10.83 -36.74 31.13
N CYS A 5 -10.26 -37.12 29.98
CA CYS A 5 -10.83 -36.81 28.66
C CYS A 5 -11.99 -37.78 28.35
N LYS A 6 -13.01 -37.35 27.62
CA LYS A 6 -13.79 -38.24 26.73
C LYS A 6 -14.45 -37.48 25.57
N ASN A 7 -14.24 -38.06 24.40
CA ASN A 7 -14.62 -37.63 23.05
C ASN A 7 -16.14 -37.72 22.78
N GLY A 8 -16.61 -36.92 21.82
CA GLY A 8 -17.90 -37.06 21.16
C GLY A 8 -17.86 -36.39 19.78
N ASN A 9 -17.49 -37.18 18.77
CA ASN A 9 -17.46 -36.85 17.35
C ASN A 9 -18.88 -36.99 16.75
N LEU A 10 -19.29 -36.12 15.81
CA LEU A 10 -19.80 -36.48 14.47
C LEU A 10 -20.62 -35.35 13.81
N ASN A 11 -20.28 -35.14 12.53
CA ASN A 11 -20.93 -34.31 11.52
C ASN A 11 -22.45 -34.49 11.42
N ALA A 12 -23.18 -33.38 11.21
CA ALA A 12 -24.21 -33.22 10.18
C ALA A 12 -24.95 -31.88 10.35
N MET A 13 -24.82 -30.96 9.38
CA MET A 13 -25.95 -30.54 8.53
C MET A 13 -25.54 -29.37 7.66
N ALA A 14 -25.61 -29.63 6.36
CA ALA A 14 -25.41 -28.72 5.26
C ALA A 14 -26.67 -27.89 5.01
N GLN A 15 -26.45 -26.65 4.56
CA GLN A 15 -27.27 -25.87 3.62
C GLN A 15 -28.72 -25.51 3.99
N ALA A 16 -28.98 -24.21 4.10
CA ALA A 16 -30.11 -23.59 3.41
C ALA A 16 -29.82 -22.12 3.14
N SER A 17 -30.17 -21.70 1.92
CA SER A 17 -29.86 -20.44 1.28
C SER A 17 -31.12 -19.58 1.19
N LYS A 18 -30.89 -18.26 1.14
CA LYS A 18 -31.65 -17.23 0.41
C LYS A 18 -32.88 -16.56 1.05
N LYS A 19 -32.72 -15.22 1.04
CA LYS A 19 -33.67 -14.14 0.70
C LYS A 19 -34.57 -13.63 1.81
N THR A 20 -34.35 -12.38 2.16
CA THR A 20 -35.36 -11.31 1.98
C THR A 20 -34.69 -9.94 2.02
N VAL A 21 -34.70 -9.27 0.87
CA VAL A 21 -34.42 -7.83 0.73
C VAL A 21 -35.77 -7.13 0.87
N SER A 22 -35.87 -6.18 1.80
CA SER A 22 -36.96 -5.22 1.88
C SER A 22 -36.38 -3.88 2.27
N ARG A 23 -36.42 -2.91 1.35
CA ARG A 23 -36.51 -1.49 1.69
C ARG A 23 -37.09 -0.71 0.52
N ARG A 24 -38.11 0.07 0.88
CA ARG A 24 -38.91 1.01 0.09
C ARG A 24 -38.13 2.27 -0.31
N SER A 25 -38.83 3.05 -1.13
CA SER A 25 -38.66 4.47 -1.51
C SER A 25 -38.01 4.63 -2.89
N GLY A 26 -38.53 5.44 -3.81
CA GLY A 26 -39.65 6.37 -3.78
C GLY A 26 -39.88 6.89 -5.20
N LEU A 27 -41.09 7.40 -5.42
CA LEU A 27 -41.64 7.87 -6.69
C LEU A 27 -40.97 9.14 -7.23
N SER A 28 -40.78 9.18 -8.54
CA SER A 28 -40.94 10.33 -9.47
C SER A 28 -40.53 9.80 -10.84
N GLY A 29 -41.27 9.91 -11.94
CA GLY A 29 -42.28 10.84 -12.40
C GLY A 29 -42.23 10.72 -13.93
N LEU A 30 -43.38 10.79 -14.57
CA LEU A 30 -43.63 10.60 -16.01
C LEU A 30 -42.65 11.37 -16.92
N ILE A 31 -42.45 10.88 -18.16
CA ILE A 31 -42.60 11.63 -19.43
C ILE A 31 -42.37 10.66 -20.63
N THR A 32 -43.47 10.45 -21.36
CA THR A 32 -43.69 10.11 -22.79
C THR A 32 -42.66 9.37 -23.65
N SER A 33 -43.19 8.29 -24.24
CA SER A 33 -42.91 7.73 -25.56
C SER A 33 -42.60 8.74 -26.67
N GLY A 34 -41.57 8.45 -27.47
CA GLY A 34 -41.27 9.17 -28.71
C GLY A 34 -40.26 8.42 -29.58
N SER A 35 -40.76 7.48 -30.37
CA SER A 35 -40.02 6.81 -31.45
C SER A 35 -39.93 7.76 -32.64
N ILE A 36 -38.73 8.20 -33.06
CA ILE A 36 -38.50 8.85 -34.36
C ILE A 36 -37.18 8.37 -34.99
N LYS A 37 -37.29 8.19 -36.31
CA LYS A 37 -36.46 7.45 -37.24
C LYS A 37 -35.05 8.00 -37.47
N ARG A 38 -34.18 7.03 -37.74
CA ARG A 38 -32.97 7.06 -38.58
C ARG A 38 -33.14 7.96 -39.82
N VAL A 39 -32.23 8.92 -40.02
CA VAL A 39 -31.92 9.49 -41.35
C VAL A 39 -30.41 9.60 -41.49
N SER A 40 -29.93 8.91 -42.51
CA SER A 40 -28.59 8.92 -43.11
C SER A 40 -28.29 10.24 -43.83
N ARG A 41 -27.07 10.74 -43.70
CA ARG A 41 -26.43 11.55 -44.75
C ARG A 41 -24.91 11.36 -44.73
N ALA A 42 -24.41 10.95 -45.89
CA ALA A 42 -22.99 10.87 -46.25
C ALA A 42 -22.53 12.21 -46.86
N ALA A 43 -21.26 12.55 -46.63
CA ALA A 43 -20.33 13.29 -47.50
C ALA A 43 -19.08 13.60 -46.65
N GLU A 44 -17.93 12.97 -46.92
CA GLU A 44 -16.78 13.61 -47.59
C GLU A 44 -16.24 14.79 -46.76
N GLY A 45 -15.08 14.74 -46.10
CA GLY A 45 -13.80 14.21 -46.54
C GLY A 45 -12.82 15.36 -46.39
N GLN A 46 -11.99 15.33 -45.34
CA GLN A 46 -10.73 16.07 -45.33
C GLN A 46 -9.75 15.47 -44.32
N SER A 47 -8.71 14.92 -44.92
CA SER A 47 -7.54 14.29 -44.37
C SER A 47 -6.70 15.31 -43.59
N SER A 48 -6.47 15.06 -42.30
CA SER A 48 -5.23 15.47 -41.66
C SER A 48 -4.60 14.23 -41.06
N ALA A 49 -3.75 13.60 -41.84
CA ALA A 49 -2.86 12.54 -41.41
C ALA A 49 -1.96 13.10 -40.30
N SER A 50 -2.36 12.87 -39.05
CA SER A 50 -1.48 13.05 -37.91
C SER A 50 -0.40 11.99 -38.04
N ALA A 51 0.74 12.39 -38.58
CA ALA A 51 1.96 11.60 -38.60
C ALA A 51 2.25 11.15 -37.16
N LYS A 52 1.85 9.92 -36.84
CA LYS A 52 2.30 9.20 -35.65
C LYS A 52 3.79 9.00 -35.88
N THR A 53 4.59 9.95 -35.41
CA THR A 53 6.02 9.76 -35.26
C THR A 53 6.18 8.47 -34.48
N SER A 54 6.74 7.48 -35.16
CA SER A 54 7.16 6.23 -34.55
C SER A 54 8.13 6.64 -33.45
N ARG A 55 7.66 6.65 -32.20
CA ARG A 55 8.53 6.73 -31.03
C ARG A 55 9.41 5.49 -31.13
N GLY A 56 10.59 5.67 -31.73
CA GLY A 56 11.62 4.65 -31.83
C GLY A 56 11.73 4.03 -30.45
N ARG A 57 11.53 2.72 -30.39
CA ARG A 57 11.74 1.93 -29.19
C ARG A 57 13.19 2.13 -28.81
N VAL A 58 13.45 3.06 -27.90
CA VAL A 58 14.79 3.33 -27.38
C VAL A 58 15.28 2.00 -26.84
N LYS A 59 16.30 1.43 -27.49
CA LYS A 59 17.05 0.29 -26.97
C LYS A 59 17.28 0.57 -25.49
N SER A 60 16.93 -0.37 -24.60
CA SER A 60 17.22 -0.26 -23.18
C SER A 60 18.71 0.06 -23.05
N ARG A 61 19.03 1.33 -22.79
CA ARG A 61 20.40 1.73 -22.55
C ARG A 61 20.82 0.98 -21.29
N LEU A 62 21.92 0.25 -21.37
CA LEU A 62 22.52 -0.37 -20.21
C LEU A 62 22.71 0.73 -19.16
N ARG A 63 22.26 0.47 -17.93
CA ARG A 63 22.44 1.41 -16.82
C ARG A 63 23.92 1.50 -16.48
N SER A 64 24.41 2.71 -16.19
CA SER A 64 25.76 2.89 -15.63
C SER A 64 25.82 2.38 -14.20
N ASP A 65 27.02 2.12 -13.69
CA ASP A 65 27.22 1.66 -12.31
C ASP A 65 26.68 2.68 -11.30
N GLU A 66 26.88 3.98 -11.53
CA GLU A 66 26.30 5.07 -10.73
C GLU A 66 24.76 5.00 -10.66
N GLN A 67 24.10 4.64 -11.77
CA GLN A 67 22.65 4.52 -11.81
C GLN A 67 22.18 3.29 -11.03
N LEU A 68 22.90 2.18 -11.14
CA LEU A 68 22.61 0.97 -10.38
C LEU A 68 22.83 1.19 -8.88
N GLU A 69 23.89 1.90 -8.51
CA GLU A 69 24.17 2.30 -7.14
C GLU A 69 23.04 3.17 -6.58
N LEU A 70 22.64 4.21 -7.30
CA LEU A 70 21.56 5.11 -6.86
C LEU A 70 20.24 4.37 -6.63
N ILE A 71 19.89 3.42 -7.53
CA ILE A 71 18.70 2.57 -7.38
C ILE A 71 18.84 1.65 -6.16
N SER A 72 20.00 1.01 -6.01
CA SER A 72 20.29 0.10 -4.91
C SER A 72 20.16 0.82 -3.56
N ILE A 73 20.76 2.01 -3.43
CA ILE A 73 20.64 2.84 -2.23
C ILE A 73 19.17 3.12 -1.92
N ARG A 74 18.40 3.61 -2.91
CA ARG A 74 16.97 3.93 -2.70
C ARG A 74 16.19 2.72 -2.18
N GLU A 75 16.43 1.55 -2.76
CA GLU A 75 15.76 0.31 -2.39
C GLU A 75 16.18 -0.21 -1.01
N GLN A 76 17.46 -0.06 -0.65
CA GLN A 76 17.99 -0.39 0.67
C GLN A 76 17.39 0.50 1.76
N VAL A 77 17.32 1.82 1.53
CA VAL A 77 16.69 2.74 2.47
C VAL A 77 15.16 2.70 2.43
N GLY A 78 14.57 1.90 1.54
CA GLY A 78 13.13 1.66 1.47
C GLY A 78 12.30 2.87 1.06
N LEU A 79 12.86 3.81 0.28
CA LEU A 79 12.15 5.03 -0.14
C LEU A 79 11.50 4.89 -1.51
N SER A 80 10.33 5.51 -1.67
CA SER A 80 9.75 5.75 -2.98
C SER A 80 10.61 6.77 -3.78
N GLN A 81 10.52 6.75 -5.11
CA GLN A 81 11.22 7.74 -5.96
C GLN A 81 10.86 9.19 -5.58
N THR A 82 9.61 9.43 -5.16
CA THR A 82 9.15 10.75 -4.74
C THR A 82 9.88 11.21 -3.48
N GLN A 83 9.95 10.35 -2.46
CA GLN A 83 10.58 10.70 -1.19
C GLN A 83 12.10 10.73 -1.28
N PHE A 84 12.69 9.82 -2.07
CA PHE A 84 14.11 9.85 -2.33
C PHE A 84 14.51 11.17 -3.01
N ALA A 85 13.70 11.64 -3.97
CA ALA A 85 13.90 12.95 -4.57
C ALA A 85 13.81 14.09 -3.54
N LEU A 86 12.80 14.08 -2.67
CA LEU A 86 12.65 15.07 -1.60
C LEU A 86 13.86 15.07 -0.65
N ALA A 87 14.31 13.89 -0.23
CA ALA A 87 15.42 13.73 0.69
C ALA A 87 16.77 14.14 0.06
N LEU A 88 16.91 14.00 -1.25
CA LEU A 88 18.06 14.47 -2.03
C LEU A 88 17.94 15.94 -2.48
N GLY A 89 16.84 16.64 -2.17
CA GLY A 89 16.63 18.02 -2.60
C GLY A 89 16.46 18.20 -4.11
N VAL A 90 16.01 17.17 -4.83
CA VAL A 90 15.81 17.21 -6.30
C VAL A 90 14.36 16.96 -6.71
N ASN A 91 14.03 17.32 -7.93
CA ASN A 91 12.71 17.02 -8.49
C ASN A 91 12.53 15.51 -8.74
N ARG A 92 11.35 14.97 -8.45
CA ARG A 92 10.99 13.56 -8.73
C ARG A 92 11.31 13.15 -10.17
N SER A 93 10.97 13.98 -11.15
CA SER A 93 11.24 13.71 -12.57
C SER A 93 12.73 13.55 -12.86
N ARG A 94 13.60 14.21 -12.09
CA ARG A 94 15.06 14.09 -12.20
C ARG A 94 15.53 12.71 -11.74
N ILE A 95 15.06 12.23 -10.57
CA ILE A 95 15.32 10.85 -10.11
C ILE A 95 14.82 9.82 -11.13
N VAL A 96 13.59 9.97 -11.63
CA VAL A 96 13.03 9.07 -12.63
C VAL A 96 13.89 9.03 -13.90
N ASN A 97 14.40 10.18 -14.35
CA ASN A 97 15.26 10.24 -15.53
C ASN A 97 16.66 9.67 -15.29
N MET A 98 17.21 9.83 -14.08
CA MET A 98 18.48 9.21 -13.65
C MET A 98 18.36 7.69 -13.62
N GLU A 99 17.38 7.13 -12.90
CA GLU A 99 17.20 5.68 -12.76
C GLU A 99 16.85 4.96 -14.08
N ASN A 100 16.24 5.69 -15.03
CA ASN A 100 15.89 5.15 -16.35
C ASN A 100 16.96 5.39 -17.43
N GLY A 101 18.13 5.92 -17.08
CA GLY A 101 19.22 6.11 -18.04
C GLY A 101 19.02 7.23 -19.06
N ARG A 102 18.11 8.17 -18.80
CA ARG A 102 17.94 9.39 -19.61
C ARG A 102 19.00 10.43 -19.26
N ILE A 103 19.38 10.50 -17.99
CA ILE A 103 20.54 11.28 -17.51
C ILE A 103 21.68 10.28 -17.32
N LEU A 104 22.74 10.41 -18.12
CA LEU A 104 23.82 9.42 -18.20
C LEU A 104 24.83 9.51 -17.04
N ARG A 105 25.03 10.70 -16.48
CA ARG A 105 25.95 10.96 -15.37
C ARG A 105 25.17 11.47 -14.17
N ILE A 106 25.36 10.83 -13.02
CA ILE A 106 24.75 11.29 -11.77
C ILE A 106 25.64 12.41 -11.19
N PRO A 107 25.07 13.56 -10.79
CA PRO A 107 25.82 14.58 -10.09
C PRO A 107 26.45 14.01 -8.79
N ASP A 108 27.71 14.34 -8.55
CA ASP A 108 28.49 13.77 -7.44
C ASP A 108 27.85 14.12 -6.08
N ASP A 109 27.28 15.31 -5.94
CA ASP A 109 26.53 15.76 -4.75
C ASP A 109 25.30 14.88 -4.47
N VAL A 110 24.53 14.55 -5.51
CA VAL A 110 23.35 13.68 -5.40
C VAL A 110 23.75 12.27 -4.95
N LEU A 111 24.82 11.73 -5.53
CA LEU A 111 25.29 10.39 -5.19
C LEU A 111 25.89 10.35 -3.78
N GLN A 112 26.61 11.40 -3.38
CA GLN A 112 27.16 11.56 -2.03
C GLN A 112 26.04 11.62 -0.98
N MET A 113 25.03 12.47 -1.18
CA MET A 113 23.88 12.55 -0.28
C MET A 113 23.11 11.21 -0.20
N ALA A 114 23.00 10.49 -1.32
CA ALA A 114 22.38 9.17 -1.33
C ALA A 114 23.17 8.18 -0.46
N ARG A 115 24.51 8.14 -0.60
CA ARG A 115 25.38 7.29 0.22
C ARG A 115 25.28 7.62 1.71
N GLU A 116 25.16 8.89 2.06
CA GLU A 116 24.98 9.32 3.45
C GLU A 116 23.72 8.76 4.11
N MET A 117 22.67 8.48 3.34
CA MET A 117 21.45 7.82 3.87
C MET A 117 21.70 6.39 4.35
N LEU A 118 22.76 5.73 3.89
CA LEU A 118 23.14 4.40 4.36
C LEU A 118 23.73 4.43 5.78
N ASN A 119 24.10 5.60 6.30
CA ASN A 119 24.62 5.73 7.66
C ASN A 119 23.52 5.59 8.73
N ASP A 120 22.25 5.65 8.35
CA ASP A 120 21.12 5.42 9.26
C ASP A 120 20.87 3.90 9.43
N GLU A 121 21.73 3.24 10.20
CA GLU A 121 21.61 1.81 10.47
C GLU A 121 20.26 1.41 11.08
N ALA A 122 19.69 2.29 11.92
CA ALA A 122 18.41 2.03 12.57
C ALA A 122 17.29 1.94 11.53
N ARG A 123 17.29 2.84 10.54
CA ARG A 123 16.38 2.77 9.40
C ARG A 123 16.62 1.52 8.57
N LEU A 124 17.87 1.18 8.23
CA LEU A 124 18.18 0.01 7.40
C LEU A 124 17.68 -1.29 8.05
N LYS A 125 17.98 -1.48 9.35
CA LYS A 125 17.48 -2.63 10.14
C LYS A 125 15.95 -2.66 10.18
N ARG A 126 15.30 -1.51 10.30
CA ARG A 126 13.83 -1.41 10.29
C ARG A 126 13.26 -1.78 8.92
N VAL A 127 13.86 -1.31 7.83
CA VAL A 127 13.47 -1.64 6.46
C VAL A 127 13.58 -3.14 6.19
N GLU A 128 14.71 -3.75 6.55
CA GLU A 128 14.97 -5.18 6.40
C GLU A 128 13.91 -6.00 7.14
N ARG A 129 13.72 -5.73 8.45
CA ARG A 129 12.67 -6.37 9.26
C ARG A 129 11.29 -6.25 8.60
N LEU A 130 10.88 -5.04 8.23
CA LEU A 130 9.54 -4.77 7.69
C LEU A 130 9.34 -5.36 6.29
N ARG A 131 10.41 -5.68 5.55
CA ARG A 131 10.30 -6.36 4.26
C ARG A 131 9.92 -7.83 4.42
N GLU A 132 10.41 -8.47 5.47
CA GLU A 132 10.33 -9.93 5.65
C GLU A 132 9.22 -10.38 6.61
N VAL A 133 8.91 -9.56 7.62
CA VAL A 133 7.94 -9.94 8.66
C VAL A 133 6.57 -10.28 8.08
N VAL A 134 5.96 -11.38 8.56
CA VAL A 134 4.59 -11.76 8.19
C VAL A 134 3.62 -10.72 8.76
N MET A 135 2.65 -10.28 7.95
CA MET A 135 1.72 -9.21 8.38
C MET A 135 0.95 -9.56 9.65
N ALA A 136 0.53 -10.82 9.82
CA ALA A 136 -0.18 -11.24 11.02
C ALA A 136 0.66 -11.03 12.28
N ASP A 137 1.93 -11.42 12.24
CA ASP A 137 2.86 -11.28 13.36
C ASP A 137 3.19 -9.80 13.64
N LEU A 138 3.32 -8.99 12.59
CA LEU A 138 3.54 -7.55 12.73
C LEU A 138 2.35 -6.84 13.40
N LEU A 139 1.12 -7.18 12.99
CA LEU A 139 -0.10 -6.63 13.61
C LEU A 139 -0.20 -7.05 15.07
N ASP A 140 0.18 -8.28 15.37
CA ASP A 140 0.21 -8.84 16.71
C ASP A 140 1.20 -8.11 17.63
N GLU A 141 2.38 -7.79 17.10
CA GLU A 141 3.37 -6.96 17.78
C GLU A 141 2.89 -5.52 17.98
N TRP A 142 2.24 -4.91 16.98
CA TRP A 142 1.67 -3.57 17.12
C TRP A 142 0.57 -3.53 18.20
N LEU A 143 -0.29 -4.55 18.25
CA LEU A 143 -1.27 -4.70 19.32
C LEU A 143 -0.62 -4.79 20.71
N GLU A 144 0.49 -5.53 20.81
CA GLU A 144 1.23 -5.68 22.06
C GLU A 144 1.87 -4.35 22.49
N ARG A 145 2.56 -3.66 21.58
CA ARG A 145 3.18 -2.34 21.84
C ARG A 145 2.17 -1.29 22.30
N LEU A 146 0.95 -1.34 21.77
CA LEU A 146 -0.13 -0.42 22.12
C LEU A 146 -0.89 -0.84 23.39
N GLY A 147 -0.51 -1.95 24.04
CA GLY A 147 -1.21 -2.48 25.21
C GLY A 147 -2.63 -2.98 24.90
N LEU A 148 -2.93 -3.26 23.63
CA LEU A 148 -4.26 -3.68 23.17
C LEU A 148 -4.46 -5.18 23.23
N ARG A 149 -3.43 -5.97 23.54
CA ARG A 149 -3.58 -7.37 23.92
C ARG A 149 -4.03 -7.45 25.38
N PRO A 150 -5.30 -7.81 25.65
CA PRO A 150 -5.47 -8.87 26.65
C PRO A 150 -6.72 -9.76 26.44
N GLY A 151 -6.55 -11.06 26.68
CA GLY A 151 -7.40 -11.92 27.53
C GLY A 151 -8.92 -12.05 27.31
N GLY A 152 -9.56 -11.33 26.39
CA GLY A 152 -10.98 -11.52 26.11
C GLY A 152 -11.74 -10.36 25.46
N PHE A 153 -12.49 -10.74 24.43
CA PHE A 153 -13.82 -10.25 24.01
C PHE A 153 -14.01 -8.95 23.20
N LYS A 154 -13.00 -8.11 22.94
CA LYS A 154 -13.06 -7.20 21.77
C LYS A 154 -12.20 -7.74 20.63
N PRO A 155 -12.63 -7.70 19.36
CA PRO A 155 -11.74 -7.99 18.25
C PRO A 155 -10.66 -6.91 18.21
N HIS A 156 -9.47 -7.25 18.68
CA HIS A 156 -8.32 -6.34 18.81
C HIS A 156 -7.99 -5.59 17.49
N ASP A 157 -8.34 -6.19 16.35
CA ASP A 157 -8.21 -5.62 15.02
C ASP A 157 -9.06 -4.34 14.80
N GLU A 158 -10.23 -4.20 15.43
CA GLU A 158 -11.06 -2.99 15.32
C GLU A 158 -10.39 -1.82 16.03
N ALA A 159 -9.89 -2.05 17.25
CA ALA A 159 -9.18 -1.01 18.02
C ALA A 159 -7.88 -0.58 17.31
N LEU A 160 -7.15 -1.53 16.73
CA LEU A 160 -5.98 -1.22 15.92
C LEU A 160 -6.34 -0.40 14.67
N ALA A 161 -7.43 -0.76 13.99
CA ALA A 161 -7.91 -0.03 12.83
C ALA A 161 -8.25 1.42 13.18
N ASP A 162 -8.98 1.64 14.28
CA ASP A 162 -9.35 2.99 14.75
C ASP A 162 -8.10 3.85 15.06
N LEU A 163 -7.12 3.29 15.78
CA LEU A 163 -5.89 4.01 16.14
C LEU A 163 -5.02 4.36 14.94
N LEU A 164 -4.93 3.44 13.97
CA LEU A 164 -4.18 3.66 12.74
C LEU A 164 -5.00 4.43 11.67
N GLN A 165 -6.25 4.79 11.98
CA GLN A 165 -7.19 5.43 11.05
C GLN A 165 -7.36 4.66 9.74
N LEU A 166 -7.39 3.33 9.84
CA LEU A 166 -7.59 2.40 8.75
C LEU A 166 -8.98 1.77 8.85
N HIS A 167 -9.50 1.30 7.73
CA HIS A 167 -10.73 0.51 7.75
C HIS A 167 -10.45 -0.89 8.33
N VAL A 168 -11.34 -1.43 9.17
CA VAL A 168 -11.19 -2.76 9.81
C VAL A 168 -10.91 -3.87 8.78
N ASN A 169 -11.59 -3.81 7.63
CA ASN A 169 -11.37 -4.76 6.53
C ASN A 169 -9.92 -4.74 5.98
N THR A 170 -9.20 -3.60 6.07
CA THR A 170 -7.79 -3.51 5.70
C THR A 170 -6.93 -4.36 6.63
N ILE A 171 -7.12 -4.23 7.95
CA ILE A 171 -6.44 -5.04 8.96
C ILE A 171 -6.75 -6.52 8.76
N TYR A 172 -8.02 -6.87 8.53
CA TYR A 172 -8.44 -8.24 8.24
C TYR A 172 -7.69 -8.82 7.02
N ARG A 173 -7.64 -8.09 5.90
CA ARG A 173 -6.96 -8.56 4.68
C ARG A 173 -5.45 -8.71 4.89
N TRP A 174 -4.83 -7.83 5.66
CA TRP A 174 -3.41 -7.95 6.02
C TRP A 174 -3.16 -9.16 6.90
N ARG A 175 -3.95 -9.36 7.96
CA ARG A 175 -3.84 -10.51 8.86
C ARG A 175 -4.04 -11.84 8.13
N LYS A 176 -4.94 -11.90 7.15
CA LYS A 176 -5.17 -13.09 6.31
C LYS A 176 -4.16 -13.26 5.16
N GLY A 177 -3.20 -12.36 5.01
CA GLY A 177 -2.23 -12.39 3.91
C GLY A 177 -2.85 -12.14 2.53
N ILE A 178 -4.09 -11.64 2.46
CA ILE A 178 -4.80 -11.35 1.20
C ILE A 178 -4.17 -10.14 0.48
N SER A 179 -3.61 -9.21 1.25
CA SER A 179 -2.87 -8.06 0.72
C SER A 179 -1.79 -7.64 1.70
N ARG A 180 -0.75 -6.97 1.20
CA ARG A 180 0.28 -6.33 2.02
C ARG A 180 0.39 -4.86 1.58
N PRO A 181 0.48 -3.90 2.52
CA PRO A 181 0.79 -2.53 2.18
C PRO A 181 2.21 -2.43 1.61
N ASP A 182 2.47 -1.36 0.85
CA ASP A 182 3.82 -1.05 0.39
C ASP A 182 4.75 -0.80 1.59
N LEU A 183 6.05 -1.04 1.42
CA LEU A 183 7.06 -0.89 2.45
C LEU A 183 7.05 0.52 3.07
N GLU A 184 6.79 1.55 2.27
CA GLU A 184 6.72 2.91 2.79
C GLU A 184 5.53 3.10 3.74
N VAL A 185 4.36 2.55 3.38
CA VAL A 185 3.19 2.59 4.26
C VAL A 185 3.47 1.82 5.56
N LEU A 186 4.20 0.71 5.49
CA LEU A 186 4.63 -0.03 6.69
C LEU A 186 5.54 0.82 7.58
N LEU A 187 6.52 1.53 7.00
CA LEU A 187 7.42 2.39 7.77
C LEU A 187 6.66 3.52 8.47
N GLN A 188 5.69 4.13 7.80
CA GLN A 188 4.86 5.18 8.37
C GLN A 188 4.00 4.66 9.53
N LEU A 189 3.35 3.52 9.34
CA LEU A 189 2.52 2.91 10.39
C LEU A 189 3.36 2.42 11.57
N ASP A 190 4.54 1.82 11.33
CA ASP A 190 5.43 1.36 12.39
C ASP A 190 5.94 2.53 13.26
N ARG A 191 6.26 3.68 12.65
CA ARG A 191 6.58 4.92 13.38
C ARG A 191 5.38 5.46 14.14
N LEU A 192 4.19 5.48 13.53
CA LEU A 192 2.97 5.92 14.22
C LEU A 192 2.67 5.05 15.44
N VAL A 193 2.84 3.74 15.34
CA VAL A 193 2.67 2.80 16.47
C VAL A 193 3.69 3.11 17.57
N GLU A 194 4.94 3.37 17.23
CA GLU A 194 5.99 3.76 18.18
C GLU A 194 5.63 5.06 18.91
N GLU A 195 5.21 6.10 18.19
CA GLU A 195 4.77 7.38 18.76
C GLU A 195 3.54 7.22 19.68
N LEU A 196 2.55 6.44 19.25
CA LEU A 196 1.35 6.15 20.03
C LEU A 196 1.69 5.36 21.31
N ALA A 197 2.56 4.37 21.22
CA ALA A 197 3.00 3.58 22.37
C ALA A 197 3.70 4.46 23.43
N ILE A 198 4.59 5.37 22.99
CA ILE A 198 5.24 6.34 23.88
C ILE A 198 4.20 7.24 24.55
N ARG A 199 3.22 7.74 23.78
CA ARG A 199 2.17 8.62 24.31
C ARG A 199 1.26 7.91 25.31
N ILE A 200 0.91 6.65 25.07
CA ILE A 200 0.10 5.84 25.98
C ILE A 200 0.88 5.54 27.26
N GLY A 201 2.15 5.13 27.17
CA GLY A 201 3.00 4.90 28.34
C GLY A 201 3.11 6.14 29.23
N ALA A 202 3.40 7.30 28.64
CA ALA A 202 3.48 8.58 29.36
C ALA A 202 2.14 9.06 29.97
N PHE A 203 1.01 8.47 29.58
CA PHE A 203 -0.28 8.73 30.21
C PHE A 203 -0.52 7.78 31.39
N LEU A 204 -0.06 6.54 31.32
CA LEU A 204 -0.24 5.52 32.37
C LEU A 204 0.71 5.72 33.56
N ASP A 205 1.87 6.37 33.36
CA ASP A 205 2.83 6.66 34.43
C ASP A 205 2.49 7.91 35.27
N ARG A 206 1.33 8.55 35.03
CA ARG A 206 0.84 9.73 35.77
C ARG A 206 -0.28 9.37 36.73
#